data_AF-A0A9P5UTX8-F1
#
_entry.id   AF-A0A9P5UTX8-F1
#
_cell.length_a   1.000
_cell.length_b   1.000
_cell.length_c   1.000
_cell.angle_alpha   90.00
_cell.angle_beta   90.00
_cell.angle_gamma   90.00
#
_symmetry.space_group_name_H-M   'P 1'
#
loop_
_entity.id
_entity.type
_entity.pdbx_description
1 polymer ?
#
loop_
_entity_poly.entity_id
_entity_poly.type
_entity_poly.pdbx_seq_one_letter_code
_entity_poly.pdbx_strand_id
1 'polypeptide(L)'
;MAMCEEVKDFPIVSGGDKKLTLGDMFAWSDKDLISKVMLEEKVFKTWYNCRTVLLGDACHKMSPSGGAGASNAMHDAIALANRINGLPFHPIASEIEAAFKEYQDERIGW
;
A
#
# COMPACT_ATOMS: atom_id res chain seq x y z
N MET A 1 25.28 2.30 -4.60
CA MET A 1 26.26 3.00 -3.75
C MET A 1 26.20 4.53 -3.86
N ALA A 2 26.05 5.15 -5.03
CA ALA A 2 25.94 6.62 -5.14
C ALA A 2 24.88 7.25 -4.20
N MET A 3 23.66 6.69 -4.19
CA MET A 3 22.59 7.17 -3.29
C MET A 3 22.93 7.01 -1.79
N CYS A 4 23.61 5.93 -1.39
CA CYS A 4 23.99 5.73 0.01
C CYS A 4 24.99 6.79 0.46
N GLU A 5 25.93 7.18 -0.41
CA GLU A 5 26.89 8.26 -0.13
C GLU A 5 26.21 9.62 -0.03
N GLU A 6 25.18 9.88 -0.84
CA GLU A 6 24.43 11.15 -0.82
C GLU A 6 23.63 11.35 0.46
N VAL A 7 23.17 10.28 1.11
CA VAL A 7 22.27 10.35 2.28
C VAL A 7 22.92 9.90 3.59
N LYS A 8 24.19 9.47 3.58
CA LYS A 8 24.84 8.86 4.76
C LYS A 8 24.89 9.77 5.99
N ASP A 9 24.85 11.08 5.81
CA ASP A 9 24.92 12.05 6.90
C ASP A 9 23.54 12.40 7.48
N PHE A 10 22.45 11.84 6.95
CA PHE A 10 21.11 12.09 7.46
C PHE A 10 20.96 11.48 8.86
N PRO A 11 20.48 12.26 9.84
CA PRO A 11 20.33 11.78 11.20
C PRO A 11 19.20 10.75 11.30
N ILE A 12 19.38 9.77 12.17
CA ILE A 12 18.34 8.80 12.52
C ILE A 12 18.03 8.84 14.02
N VAL A 13 16.86 8.35 14.40
CA VAL A 13 16.48 8.18 15.81
C VAL A 13 17.27 7.01 16.38
N SER A 14 18.21 7.30 17.28
CA SER A 14 19.11 6.29 17.86
C SER A 14 18.53 5.55 19.06
N GLY A 15 17.49 6.07 19.69
CA GLY A 15 16.92 5.53 20.93
C GLY A 15 17.83 5.67 22.17
N GLY A 16 18.93 6.43 22.08
CA GLY A 16 19.88 6.68 23.17
C GLY A 16 20.67 7.97 22.99
N ASP A 17 21.73 8.16 23.78
CA ASP A 17 22.47 9.44 23.83
C ASP A 17 23.40 9.68 22.64
N LYS A 18 23.74 8.62 21.89
CA LYS A 18 24.61 8.71 20.73
C LYS A 18 23.81 9.24 19.53
N LYS A 19 24.31 10.28 18.86
CA LYS A 19 23.82 10.68 17.54
C LYS A 19 24.25 9.64 16.51
N LEU A 20 23.30 9.13 15.74
CA LEU A 20 23.54 8.17 14.66
C LEU A 20 23.05 8.73 13.33
N THR A 21 23.61 8.20 12.24
CA THR A 21 23.22 8.55 10.87
C THR A 21 22.83 7.32 10.04
N LEU A 22 22.26 7.55 8.86
CA LEU A 22 22.06 6.48 7.87
C LEU A 22 23.38 5.78 7.50
N GLY A 23 24.50 6.49 7.53
CA GLY A 23 25.84 5.94 7.32
C GLY A 23 26.20 4.84 8.32
N ASP A 24 25.86 5.04 9.61
CA ASP A 24 26.04 4.01 10.64
C ASP A 24 25.19 2.77 10.34
N MET A 25 23.90 2.97 9.97
CA MET A 25 23.03 1.86 9.58
C MET A 25 23.56 1.10 8.37
N PHE A 26 24.04 1.82 7.35
CA PHE A 26 24.64 1.19 6.18
C PHE A 26 25.89 0.40 6.57
N ALA A 27 26.74 0.91 7.46
CA ALA A 27 27.94 0.22 7.92
C ALA A 27 27.63 -1.09 8.68
N TRP A 28 26.51 -1.14 9.40
CA TRP A 28 26.05 -2.34 10.12
C TRP A 28 25.26 -3.32 9.26
N SER A 29 24.80 -2.89 8.08
CA SER A 29 24.04 -3.74 7.16
C SER A 29 24.98 -4.49 6.21
N ASP A 30 24.62 -5.74 5.91
CA ASP A 30 25.23 -6.48 4.81
C ASP A 30 24.99 -5.73 3.49
N LYS A 31 26.06 -5.46 2.74
CA LYS A 31 26.02 -4.63 1.52
C LYS A 31 25.23 -5.30 0.41
N ASP A 32 25.19 -6.63 0.40
CA ASP A 32 24.43 -7.40 -0.59
C ASP A 32 22.91 -7.34 -0.34
N LEU A 33 22.50 -6.89 0.85
CA LEU A 33 21.09 -6.68 1.22
C LEU A 33 20.62 -5.23 1.03
N ILE A 34 21.51 -4.30 0.68
CA ILE A 34 21.15 -2.91 0.41
C ILE A 34 20.70 -2.79 -1.05
N SER A 35 19.38 -2.65 -1.24
CA SER A 35 18.78 -2.49 -2.56
C SER A 35 18.11 -1.13 -2.72
N LYS A 36 18.16 -0.58 -3.94
CA LYS A 36 17.35 0.57 -4.33
C LYS A 36 16.06 0.05 -4.96
N VAL A 37 14.94 0.29 -4.32
CA VAL A 37 13.62 -0.12 -4.82
C VAL A 37 12.95 1.06 -5.52
N MET A 38 12.44 0.81 -6.72
CA MET A 38 11.58 1.78 -7.41
C MET A 38 10.18 1.69 -6.79
N LEU A 39 9.77 2.78 -6.16
CA LEU A 39 8.45 2.92 -5.57
C LEU A 39 7.51 3.52 -6.61
N GLU A 40 6.87 2.64 -7.37
CA GLU A 40 5.85 3.03 -8.35
C GLU A 40 4.55 3.41 -7.65
N GLU A 41 3.95 4.52 -8.08
CA GLU A 41 2.59 4.90 -7.72
C GLU A 41 1.65 4.55 -8.88
N LYS A 42 0.54 3.89 -8.57
CA LYS A 42 -0.44 3.50 -9.57
C LYS A 42 -1.79 3.24 -8.96
N VAL A 43 -2.81 3.89 -9.55
CA VAL A 43 -4.21 3.55 -9.34
C VAL A 43 -4.72 2.87 -10.60
N PHE A 44 -5.15 1.61 -10.48
CA PHE A 44 -5.70 0.85 -11.60
C PHE A 44 -7.14 1.28 -11.89
N LYS A 45 -7.56 1.18 -13.16
CA LYS A 45 -8.92 1.55 -13.59
C LYS A 45 -9.95 0.45 -13.32
N THR A 46 -9.52 -0.80 -13.25
CA THR A 46 -10.40 -1.98 -13.14
C THR A 46 -9.99 -2.76 -11.90
N TRP A 47 -10.90 -2.89 -10.94
CA TRP A 47 -10.63 -3.54 -9.66
C TRP A 47 -11.34 -4.88 -9.51
N TYR A 48 -12.25 -5.21 -10.41
CA TYR A 48 -13.05 -6.42 -10.31
C TYR A 48 -13.43 -6.95 -11.69
N ASN A 49 -13.83 -8.22 -11.72
CA ASN A 49 -14.42 -8.88 -12.86
C ASN A 49 -15.27 -10.06 -12.37
N CYS A 50 -16.56 -10.10 -12.72
CA CYS A 50 -17.49 -11.13 -12.28
C CYS A 50 -17.46 -11.33 -10.75
N ARG A 51 -16.88 -12.43 -10.26
CA ARG A 51 -16.84 -12.80 -8.82
C ARG A 51 -15.48 -12.55 -8.16
N THR A 52 -14.56 -11.88 -8.85
CA THR A 52 -13.23 -11.56 -8.33
C THR A 52 -13.11 -10.06 -8.13
N VAL A 53 -12.55 -9.64 -7.00
CA VAL A 53 -12.29 -8.24 -6.64
C VAL A 53 -10.90 -8.12 -6.02
N LEU A 54 -10.22 -7.02 -6.33
CA LEU A 54 -8.93 -6.61 -5.80
C LEU A 54 -9.13 -5.57 -4.68
N LEU A 55 -8.16 -5.42 -3.78
CA LEU A 55 -8.11 -4.36 -2.78
C LEU A 55 -6.67 -3.98 -2.42
N GLY A 56 -6.47 -2.83 -1.75
CA GLY A 56 -5.15 -2.38 -1.31
C GLY A 56 -4.20 -2.11 -2.46
N ASP A 57 -2.92 -2.48 -2.30
CA ASP A 57 -1.87 -2.25 -3.31
C ASP A 57 -2.17 -2.89 -4.68
N ALA A 58 -3.03 -3.91 -4.74
CA ALA A 58 -3.48 -4.49 -6.01
C ALA A 58 -4.38 -3.53 -6.82
N CYS A 59 -4.99 -2.56 -6.15
CA CYS A 59 -5.87 -1.54 -6.73
C CYS A 59 -5.19 -0.17 -6.84
N HIS A 60 -4.48 0.23 -5.79
CA HIS A 60 -3.92 1.57 -5.64
C HIS A 60 -2.65 1.55 -4.79
N LYS A 61 -1.53 1.32 -5.45
CA LYS A 61 -0.22 1.47 -4.82
C LYS A 61 0.10 2.96 -4.73
N MET A 62 0.20 3.47 -3.51
CA MET A 62 0.55 4.87 -3.25
C MET A 62 1.99 5.00 -2.77
N SER A 63 2.54 6.23 -2.76
CA SER A 63 3.82 6.48 -2.12
C SER A 63 3.82 5.99 -0.65
N PRO A 64 4.83 5.21 -0.24
CA PRO A 64 4.96 4.78 1.14
C PRO A 64 5.40 5.92 2.07
N SER A 65 5.77 7.10 1.55
CA SER A 65 6.23 8.23 2.36
C SER A 65 5.21 8.68 3.42
N GLY A 66 3.91 8.50 3.14
CA GLY A 66 2.83 8.80 4.08
C GLY A 66 2.50 7.68 5.07
N GLY A 67 3.10 6.49 4.93
CA GLY A 67 2.82 5.34 5.80
C GLY A 67 1.36 4.86 5.81
N ALA A 68 0.54 5.30 4.85
CA ALA A 68 -0.91 5.14 4.87
C ALA A 68 -1.43 3.91 4.11
N GLY A 69 -0.56 3.17 3.41
CA GLY A 69 -0.98 2.04 2.57
C GLY A 69 -1.76 0.96 3.34
N ALA A 70 -1.26 0.56 4.52
CA ALA A 70 -1.93 -0.44 5.35
C ALA A 70 -3.29 0.05 5.88
N SER A 71 -3.37 1.31 6.33
CA SER A 71 -4.64 1.89 6.80
C SER A 71 -5.67 1.99 5.69
N ASN A 72 -5.25 2.36 4.48
CA ASN A 72 -6.15 2.43 3.33
C ASN A 72 -6.62 1.04 2.90
N ALA A 73 -5.74 0.04 2.88
CA ALA A 73 -6.13 -1.34 2.63
C ALA A 73 -7.14 -1.87 3.67
N MET A 74 -7.02 -1.46 4.94
CA MET A 74 -8.01 -1.79 5.96
C MET A 74 -9.36 -1.11 5.70
N HIS A 75 -9.36 0.17 5.30
CA HIS A 75 -10.60 0.85 4.89
C HIS A 75 -11.25 0.19 3.67
N ASP A 76 -10.45 -0.27 2.72
CA ASP A 76 -10.95 -1.01 1.56
C ASP A 76 -11.63 -2.31 1.99
N ALA A 77 -11.00 -3.05 2.90
CA ALA A 77 -11.57 -4.30 3.42
C ALA A 77 -12.90 -4.06 4.14
N ILE A 78 -13.01 -2.98 4.92
CA ILE A 78 -14.26 -2.60 5.60
C ILE A 78 -15.34 -2.24 4.58
N ALA A 79 -15.03 -1.37 3.62
CA ALA A 79 -15.97 -0.96 2.57
C ALA A 79 -16.46 -2.18 1.78
N LEU A 80 -15.54 -3.02 1.31
CA LEU A 80 -15.85 -4.23 0.56
C LEU A 80 -16.69 -5.23 1.37
N ALA A 81 -16.34 -5.48 2.64
CA ALA A 81 -17.07 -6.40 3.50
C ALA A 81 -18.52 -5.95 3.71
N ASN A 82 -18.75 -4.64 3.90
CA ASN A 82 -20.10 -4.09 4.02
C ASN A 82 -20.92 -4.30 2.74
N ARG A 83 -20.32 -4.12 1.55
CA ARG A 83 -20.99 -4.39 0.26
C ARG A 83 -21.35 -5.86 0.12
N ILE A 84 -20.41 -6.77 0.44
CA ILE A 84 -20.64 -8.22 0.37
C ILE A 84 -21.75 -8.65 1.34
N ASN A 85 -21.76 -8.12 2.57
CA ASN A 85 -22.79 -8.43 3.57
C ASN A 85 -24.19 -7.97 3.16
N GLY A 86 -24.30 -6.96 2.28
CA GLY A 86 -25.57 -6.48 1.73
C GLY A 86 -26.13 -7.33 0.59
N LEU A 87 -25.39 -8.31 0.08
CA LEU A 87 -25.85 -9.16 -1.03
C LEU A 87 -26.91 -10.19 -0.58
N PRO A 88 -27.83 -10.58 -1.47
CA PRO A 88 -28.76 -11.69 -1.20
C PRO A 88 -28.00 -13.03 -1.07
N PHE A 89 -28.66 -14.05 -0.52
CA PHE A 89 -28.06 -15.36 -0.25
C PHE A 89 -27.47 -16.08 -1.49
N HIS A 90 -28.05 -15.85 -2.67
CA HIS A 90 -27.57 -16.38 -3.95
C HIS A 90 -27.49 -15.27 -4.99
N PRO A 91 -26.50 -14.38 -4.89
CA PRO A 91 -26.42 -13.23 -5.77
C PRO A 91 -26.01 -13.66 -7.16
N ILE A 92 -26.66 -13.10 -8.18
CA ILE A 92 -26.26 -13.26 -9.58
C ILE A 92 -25.02 -12.39 -9.87
N ALA A 93 -24.32 -12.68 -10.98
CA ALA A 93 -23.07 -11.99 -11.30
C ALA A 93 -23.22 -10.46 -11.35
N SER A 94 -24.31 -9.95 -11.91
CA SER A 94 -24.55 -8.50 -12.02
C SER A 94 -24.77 -7.82 -10.67
N GLU A 95 -25.32 -8.51 -9.66
CA GLU A 95 -25.48 -7.96 -8.31
C GLU A 95 -24.12 -7.83 -7.60
N ILE A 96 -23.25 -8.82 -7.80
CA ILE A 96 -21.88 -8.82 -7.28
C ILE A 96 -21.05 -7.71 -7.94
N GLU A 97 -21.13 -7.61 -9.27
CA GLU A 97 -20.43 -6.57 -10.02
C GLU A 97 -20.91 -5.17 -9.63
N ALA A 98 -22.21 -4.99 -9.36
CA ALA A 98 -22.74 -3.74 -8.83
C ALA A 98 -22.15 -3.41 -7.45
N ALA A 99 -22.12 -4.37 -6.53
CA ALA A 99 -21.51 -4.20 -5.20
C ALA A 99 -20.02 -3.86 -5.28
N PHE A 100 -19.26 -4.51 -6.17
CA PHE A 100 -17.84 -4.22 -6.39
C PHE A 100 -17.61 -2.87 -7.06
N LYS A 101 -18.51 -2.45 -7.96
CA LYS A 101 -18.49 -1.11 -8.54
C LYS A 101 -18.68 -0.04 -7.47
N GLU A 102 -19.66 -0.20 -6.59
CA GLU A 102 -19.90 0.75 -5.49
C GLU A 102 -18.69 0.85 -4.55
N TYR A 103 -18.07 -0.29 -4.22
CA TYR A 103 -16.82 -0.33 -3.48
C TYR A 103 -15.71 0.46 -4.19
N GLN A 104 -15.51 0.23 -5.49
CA GLN A 104 -14.50 0.95 -6.26
C GLN A 104 -14.80 2.46 -6.32
N ASP A 105 -16.05 2.85 -6.55
CA ASP A 105 -16.45 4.26 -6.63
C ASP A 105 -16.21 5.00 -5.30
N GLU A 106 -16.58 4.38 -4.17
CA GLU A 106 -16.32 4.90 -2.82
C GLU A 106 -14.83 5.04 -2.54
N ARG A 107 -14.04 4.09 -3.04
CA ARG A 107 -12.60 3.99 -2.81
C ARG A 107 -11.77 4.45 -4.01
N ILE A 108 -12.23 5.28 -4.92
CA ILE A 108 -11.34 5.86 -5.96
C ILE A 108 -11.16 7.36 -5.82
N GLY A 109 -12.05 8.03 -5.08
CA GLY A 109 -12.08 9.49 -4.91
C GLY A 109 -11.36 10.04 -3.69
N TRP A 110 -10.55 9.23 -3.00
CA TRP A 110 -9.74 9.65 -1.85
C TRP A 110 -8.34 10.07 -2.26
#